data_AF-A0A961CHS3-F1
#
_entry.id   AF-A0A961CHS3-F1
#
_cell.length_a   1.000
_cell.length_b   1.000
_cell.length_c   1.000
_cell.angle_alpha   90.00
_cell.angle_beta   90.00
_cell.angle_gamma   90.00
#
_symmetry.space_group_name_H-M   'P 1'
#
loop_
_entity.id
_entity.type
_entity.pdbx_description
1 polymer ?
#
loop_
_entity_poly.entity_id
_entity_poly.type
_entity_poly.pdbx_seq_one_letter_code
_entity_poly.pdbx_strand_id
1 'polypeptide(L)'
;MADRRGRAIELFTMCGLAIAQPVFAVVGSNVAELVARRVGALEVIAFALAVLCIPPAVLYAVEAGVAAWRPAVLRILHPAVLGVLFGAFVLQLVGDAASGASWVLLGVAALVAVLFARLYRTMPPLRVWLRYLAVACVAFLVSFLALSPVRRVAFAPSIEPVDVAVLPAPPPDVVVVVLDELPALSLLRPDGTIDAERVPAFARLADTSTWYRNATAVASWTVLAVPSIFTGRYPEPELGPMATDHPDSLFRLLGTTHDFDVHETATRICPEELCPADEQLPSSVERVGGLLGVAGRVLWQRTSPFEEVEVRLQFESVGSSTGR
;
A
#
# COMPACT_ATOMS: atom_id res chain seq x y z
N MET A 1 -4.02 5.16 40.39
CA MET A 1 -4.64 4.67 39.13
C MET A 1 -4.82 5.76 38.07
N ALA A 2 -5.23 6.99 38.43
CA ALA A 2 -5.43 8.10 37.48
C ALA A 2 -4.19 8.43 36.60
N ASP A 3 -2.98 8.33 37.16
CA ASP A 3 -1.72 8.61 36.46
C ASP A 3 -1.33 7.55 35.41
N ARG A 4 -1.80 6.29 35.55
CA ARG A 4 -1.49 5.22 34.57
C ARG A 4 -2.31 5.37 33.29
N ARG A 5 -3.61 5.66 33.42
CA ARG A 5 -4.51 5.85 32.28
C ARG A 5 -4.11 7.08 31.45
N GLY A 6 -3.73 8.18 32.12
CA GLY A 6 -3.24 9.38 31.42
C GLY A 6 -2.03 9.10 30.54
N ARG A 7 -1.02 8.39 31.07
CA ARG A 7 0.19 8.05 30.31
C ARG A 7 -0.06 7.13 29.12
N ALA A 8 -0.96 6.15 29.28
CA ALA A 8 -1.37 5.29 28.16
C ALA A 8 -2.00 6.10 27.02
N ILE A 9 -2.88 7.05 27.35
CA ILE A 9 -3.51 7.94 26.36
C ILE A 9 -2.45 8.85 25.71
N GLU A 10 -1.52 9.40 26.49
CA GLU A 10 -0.47 10.28 25.97
C GLU A 10 0.48 9.54 24.99
N LEU A 11 0.85 8.29 25.30
CA LEU A 11 1.59 7.42 24.38
C LEU A 11 0.77 7.09 23.12
N PHE A 12 -0.51 6.77 23.28
CA PHE A 12 -1.42 6.53 22.15
C PHE A 12 -1.48 7.72 21.20
N THR A 13 -1.64 8.94 21.75
CA THR A 13 -1.63 10.17 20.96
C THR A 13 -0.32 10.37 20.20
N MET A 14 0.83 10.24 20.89
CA MET A 14 2.12 10.49 20.25
C MET A 14 2.49 9.43 19.22
N CYS A 15 2.20 8.16 19.47
CA CYS A 15 2.33 7.12 18.44
C CYS A 15 1.37 7.37 17.27
N GLY A 16 0.15 7.81 17.54
CA GLY A 16 -0.81 8.15 16.49
C GLY A 16 -0.31 9.23 15.55
N LEU A 17 0.34 10.28 16.08
CA LEU A 17 0.92 11.37 15.29
C LEU A 17 2.22 10.96 14.57
N ALA A 18 3.15 10.34 15.30
CA ALA A 18 4.48 10.05 14.77
C ALA A 18 4.55 8.80 13.88
N ILE A 19 3.58 7.89 13.99
CA ILE A 19 3.59 6.57 13.34
C ILE A 19 2.31 6.35 12.55
N ALA A 20 1.13 6.37 13.19
CA ALA A 20 -0.09 5.93 12.53
C ALA A 20 -0.53 6.86 11.39
N GLN A 21 -0.56 8.18 11.63
CA GLN A 21 -0.93 9.17 10.62
C GLN A 21 -0.06 9.11 9.35
N PRO A 22 1.29 9.13 9.42
CA PRO A 22 2.12 9.08 8.22
C PRO A 22 1.99 7.74 7.49
N VAL A 23 1.90 6.61 8.23
CA VAL A 23 1.69 5.29 7.62
C VAL A 23 0.35 5.24 6.89
N PHE A 24 -0.74 5.71 7.51
CA PHE A 24 -2.06 5.74 6.89
C PHE A 24 -2.12 6.67 5.68
N ALA A 25 -1.41 7.80 5.71
CA ALA A 25 -1.34 8.70 4.57
C ALA A 25 -0.67 8.03 3.35
N VAL A 26 0.46 7.34 3.56
CA VAL A 26 1.21 6.68 2.49
C VAL A 26 0.49 5.43 1.97
N VAL A 27 0.02 4.55 2.86
CA VAL A 27 -0.73 3.36 2.42
C VAL A 27 -2.05 3.77 1.79
N GLY A 28 -2.70 4.82 2.31
CA GLY A 28 -3.96 5.34 1.81
C GLY A 28 -3.91 5.84 0.37
N SER A 29 -2.78 6.38 -0.06
CA SER A 29 -2.58 6.88 -1.42
C SER A 29 -2.06 5.83 -2.41
N ASN A 30 -1.60 4.66 -1.95
CA ASN A 30 -0.98 3.63 -2.80
C ASN A 30 -1.90 2.41 -3.02
N VAL A 31 -3.01 2.63 -3.73
CA VAL A 31 -4.04 1.60 -4.01
C VAL A 31 -3.49 0.40 -4.78
N ALA A 32 -2.60 0.63 -5.74
CA ALA A 32 -2.04 -0.43 -6.59
C ALA A 32 -1.33 -1.53 -5.77
N GLU A 33 -0.60 -1.16 -4.72
CA GLU A 33 0.08 -2.09 -3.83
C GLU A 33 -0.90 -2.98 -3.06
N LEU A 34 -2.04 -2.42 -2.63
CA LEU A 34 -3.09 -3.17 -1.92
C LEU A 34 -3.81 -4.15 -2.86
N VAL A 35 -4.02 -3.74 -4.11
CA VAL A 35 -4.61 -4.59 -5.16
C VAL A 35 -3.69 -5.76 -5.47
N ALA A 36 -2.40 -5.51 -5.70
CA ALA A 36 -1.40 -6.55 -5.99
C ALA A 36 -1.28 -7.58 -4.86
N ARG A 37 -1.41 -7.16 -3.60
CA ARG A 37 -1.34 -8.05 -2.42
C ARG A 37 -2.64 -8.77 -2.09
N ARG A 38 -3.70 -8.57 -2.87
CA ARG A 38 -5.05 -9.12 -2.66
C ARG A 38 -5.57 -8.96 -1.23
N VAL A 39 -5.44 -7.74 -0.69
CA VAL A 39 -5.85 -7.43 0.69
C VAL A 39 -7.36 -7.18 0.76
N GLY A 40 -8.07 -7.87 1.65
CA GLY A 40 -9.51 -7.68 1.88
C GLY A 40 -9.83 -6.72 3.03
N ALA A 41 -11.13 -6.54 3.30
CA ALA A 41 -11.65 -5.66 4.36
C ALA A 41 -11.02 -5.95 5.73
N LEU A 42 -10.99 -7.23 6.11
CA LEU A 42 -10.56 -7.67 7.42
C LEU A 42 -9.07 -7.44 7.62
N GLU A 43 -8.25 -7.70 6.59
CA GLU A 43 -6.82 -7.46 6.64
C GLU A 43 -6.50 -5.97 6.73
N VAL A 44 -7.21 -5.12 5.99
CA VAL A 44 -7.05 -3.66 6.08
C VAL A 44 -7.41 -3.15 7.48
N ILE A 45 -8.53 -3.59 8.04
CA ILE A 45 -8.95 -3.21 9.40
C ILE A 45 -7.93 -3.71 10.43
N ALA A 46 -7.50 -4.97 10.32
CA ALA A 46 -6.51 -5.56 11.22
C ALA A 46 -5.17 -4.81 11.15
N PHE A 47 -4.69 -4.49 9.94
CA PHE A 47 -3.50 -3.67 9.74
C PHE A 47 -3.65 -2.29 10.39
N ALA A 48 -4.76 -1.60 10.15
CA ALA A 48 -4.98 -0.26 10.68
C ALA A 48 -5.02 -0.26 12.23
N LEU A 49 -5.70 -1.24 12.82
CA LEU A 49 -5.73 -1.43 14.27
C LEU A 49 -4.36 -1.82 14.81
N ALA A 50 -3.60 -2.66 14.11
CA ALA A 50 -2.25 -3.06 14.50
C ALA A 50 -1.31 -1.84 14.58
N VAL A 51 -1.28 -1.03 13.53
CA VAL A 51 -0.45 0.20 13.48
C VAL A 51 -0.85 1.19 14.57
N LEU A 52 -2.15 1.32 14.86
CA LEU A 52 -2.65 2.26 15.86
C LEU A 52 -2.44 1.79 17.30
N CYS A 53 -2.60 0.49 17.58
CA CYS A 53 -2.65 -0.05 18.94
C CYS A 53 -1.34 -0.70 19.40
N ILE A 54 -0.59 -1.36 18.51
CA ILE A 54 0.62 -2.11 18.90
C ILE A 54 1.73 -1.18 19.41
N PRO A 55 2.16 -0.13 18.70
CA PRO A 55 3.24 0.74 19.17
C PRO A 55 2.98 1.35 20.56
N PRO A 56 1.83 1.98 20.85
CA PRO A 56 1.58 2.53 22.18
C PRO A 56 1.43 1.43 23.24
N ALA A 57 0.87 0.27 22.92
CA ALA A 57 0.78 -0.85 23.86
C ALA A 57 2.16 -1.38 24.27
N VAL A 58 3.08 -1.53 23.31
CA VAL A 58 4.47 -1.95 23.56
C VAL A 58 5.19 -0.93 24.44
N LEU A 59 5.13 0.37 24.09
CA LEU A 59 5.76 1.42 24.91
C LEU A 59 5.18 1.47 26.32
N TYR A 60 3.86 1.32 26.46
CA TYR A 60 3.21 1.28 27.76
C TYR A 60 3.63 0.04 28.57
N ALA A 61 3.76 -1.12 27.95
CA ALA A 61 4.23 -2.35 28.59
C ALA A 61 5.68 -2.20 29.09
N VAL A 62 6.55 -1.59 28.28
CA VAL A 62 7.94 -1.27 28.67
C VAL A 62 7.94 -0.31 29.87
N GLU A 63 7.16 0.77 29.83
CA GLU A 63 7.04 1.69 30.96
C GLU A 63 6.50 0.99 32.21
N ALA A 64 5.49 0.12 32.07
CA ALA A 64 4.93 -0.63 33.19
C ALA A 64 5.96 -1.59 33.80
N GLY A 65 6.78 -2.25 32.98
CA GLY A 65 7.89 -3.09 33.43
C GLY A 65 8.94 -2.29 34.19
N VAL A 66 9.37 -1.14 33.64
CA VAL A 66 10.30 -0.23 34.34
C VAL A 66 9.69 0.30 35.64
N ALA A 67 8.39 0.60 35.66
CA ALA A 67 7.68 1.06 36.86
C ALA A 67 7.72 0.04 38.00
N ALA A 68 7.62 -1.25 37.66
CA ALA A 68 7.63 -2.33 38.64
C ALA A 68 9.00 -2.47 39.32
N TRP A 69 10.09 -2.12 38.62
CA TRP A 69 11.46 -2.21 39.14
C TRP A 69 11.93 -0.90 39.78
N ARG A 70 11.74 0.23 39.10
CA ARG A 70 12.25 1.55 39.48
C ARG A 70 11.25 2.65 39.10
N PRO A 71 10.21 2.90 39.92
CA PRO A 71 9.20 3.90 39.60
C PRO A 71 9.75 5.34 39.49
N ALA A 72 10.90 5.61 40.10
CA ALA A 72 11.57 6.91 39.97
C ALA A 72 12.03 7.20 38.52
N VAL A 73 12.42 6.18 37.76
CA VAL A 73 12.93 6.32 36.38
C VAL A 73 11.84 6.81 35.43
N LEU A 74 10.57 6.48 35.70
CA LEU A 74 9.43 6.92 34.88
C LEU A 74 9.28 8.43 34.76
N ARG A 75 9.70 9.19 35.79
CA ARG A 75 9.67 10.66 35.75
C ARG A 75 10.56 11.23 34.65
N ILE A 76 11.56 10.46 34.23
CA ILE A 76 12.48 10.83 33.16
C ILE A 76 12.09 10.14 31.86
N LEU A 77 11.83 8.83 31.91
CA LEU A 77 11.56 7.99 30.76
C LEU A 77 10.32 8.45 29.98
N HIS A 78 9.18 8.64 30.65
CA HIS A 78 7.93 8.95 29.96
C HIS A 78 8.00 10.28 29.16
N PRO A 79 8.43 11.41 29.75
CA PRO A 79 8.63 12.64 28.98
C PRO A 79 9.68 12.52 27.87
N ALA A 80 10.72 11.70 28.08
CA ALA A 80 11.75 11.47 27.06
C ALA A 80 11.18 10.71 25.86
N VAL A 81 10.39 9.66 26.09
CA VAL A 81 9.70 8.90 25.02
C VAL A 81 8.77 9.82 24.24
N LEU A 82 7.91 10.60 24.92
CA LEU A 82 7.04 11.56 24.24
C LEU A 82 7.83 12.61 23.45
N GLY A 83 8.93 13.09 24.00
CA GLY A 83 9.83 14.04 23.34
C GLY A 83 10.44 13.46 22.07
N VAL A 84 10.95 12.22 22.11
CA VAL A 84 11.51 11.53 20.93
C VAL A 84 10.45 11.34 19.86
N LEU A 85 9.24 10.87 20.22
CA LEU A 85 8.14 10.71 19.27
C LEU A 85 7.74 12.05 18.64
N PHE A 86 7.68 13.11 19.44
CA PHE A 86 7.37 14.45 18.92
C PHE A 86 8.48 14.99 18.01
N GLY A 87 9.74 14.78 18.37
CA GLY A 87 10.88 15.13 17.52
C GLY A 87 10.86 14.39 16.18
N ALA A 88 10.54 13.09 16.19
CA ALA A 88 10.35 12.30 14.98
C ALA A 88 9.18 12.81 14.12
N PHE A 89 8.06 13.18 14.74
CA PHE A 89 6.92 13.79 14.04
C PHE A 89 7.32 15.11 13.36
N VAL A 90 8.03 16.00 14.07
CA VAL A 90 8.49 17.28 13.50
C VAL A 90 9.49 17.05 12.36
N LEU A 91 10.40 16.08 12.51
CA LEU A 91 11.35 15.71 11.46
C LEU A 91 10.63 15.29 10.18
N GLN A 92 9.59 14.45 10.29
CA GLN A 92 8.78 14.01 9.15
C GLN A 92 8.01 15.16 8.49
N LEU A 93 7.68 16.22 9.23
CA LEU A 93 6.94 17.37 8.72
C LEU A 93 7.84 18.36 7.96
N VAL A 94 9.13 18.39 8.30
CA VAL A 94 10.12 19.34 7.75
C VAL A 94 11.08 18.68 6.76
N GLY A 95 11.16 17.34 6.76
CA GLY A 95 12.10 16.57 5.95
C GLY A 95 12.04 16.89 4.45
N ASP A 96 10.83 17.09 3.90
CA ASP A 96 10.65 17.41 2.47
C ASP A 96 11.19 18.80 2.09
N ALA A 97 11.33 19.72 3.05
CA ALA A 97 11.77 21.10 2.83
C ALA A 97 13.28 21.30 3.05
N ALA A 98 13.97 20.34 3.66
CA ALA A 98 15.35 20.46 4.09
C ALA A 98 16.26 19.48 3.34
N SER A 99 16.63 19.84 2.11
CA SER A 99 17.62 19.11 1.29
C SER A 99 19.07 19.28 1.76
N GLY A 100 19.30 19.50 3.06
CA GLY A 100 20.60 19.89 3.60
C GLY A 100 20.97 19.14 4.87
N ALA A 101 22.10 18.44 4.81
CA ALA A 101 22.86 17.89 5.94
C ALA A 101 22.03 17.16 7.00
N SER A 102 21.73 15.90 6.73
CA SER A 102 21.29 14.81 7.61
C SER A 102 21.52 14.97 9.12
N TRP A 103 22.72 15.41 9.51
CA TRP A 103 23.10 15.61 10.91
C TRP A 103 22.48 16.86 11.55
N VAL A 104 22.22 17.92 10.78
CA VAL A 104 21.51 19.13 11.23
C VAL A 104 20.09 18.76 11.61
N LEU A 105 19.42 17.98 10.76
CA LEU A 105 18.06 17.49 10.99
C LEU A 105 17.96 16.63 12.25
N LEU A 106 18.93 15.74 12.47
CA LEU A 106 19.02 14.98 13.73
C LEU A 106 19.24 15.88 14.94
N GLY A 107 20.11 16.89 14.82
CA GLY A 107 20.36 17.88 15.88
C GLY A 107 19.10 18.67 16.24
N VAL A 108 18.34 19.11 15.24
CA VAL A 108 17.05 19.79 15.43
C VAL A 108 16.04 18.85 16.08
N ALA A 109 15.91 17.61 15.62
CA ALA A 109 15.00 16.63 16.21
C ALA A 109 15.35 16.35 17.68
N ALA A 110 16.62 16.21 18.02
CA ALA A 110 17.09 16.04 19.39
C ALA A 110 16.79 17.28 20.26
N LEU A 111 17.02 18.49 19.73
CA LEU A 111 16.69 19.74 20.42
C LEU A 111 15.18 19.84 20.69
N VAL A 112 14.36 19.56 19.70
CA VAL A 112 12.88 19.55 19.81
C VAL A 112 12.43 18.52 20.84
N ALA A 113 13.01 17.32 20.84
CA ALA A 113 12.69 16.28 21.82
C ALA A 113 13.00 16.71 23.26
N VAL A 114 14.17 17.31 23.49
CA VAL A 114 14.56 17.83 24.81
C VAL A 114 13.66 18.99 25.25
N LEU A 115 13.38 19.93 24.34
CA LEU A 115 12.51 21.07 24.62
C LEU A 115 11.09 20.61 24.97
N PHE A 116 10.54 19.66 24.21
CA PHE A 116 9.23 19.08 24.46
C PHE A 116 9.19 18.36 25.81
N ALA A 117 10.18 17.52 26.12
CA ALA A 117 10.25 16.81 27.40
C ALA A 117 10.34 17.78 28.59
N ARG A 118 11.06 18.90 28.44
CA ARG A 118 11.11 19.97 29.44
C ARG A 118 9.75 20.65 29.59
N LEU A 119 9.12 21.03 28.49
CA LEU A 119 7.81 21.67 28.47
C LEU A 119 6.74 20.80 29.13
N TYR A 120 6.74 19.49 28.85
CA TYR A 120 5.84 18.52 29.46
C TYR A 120 5.98 18.44 30.99
N ARG A 121 7.19 18.63 31.52
CA ARG A 121 7.43 18.66 32.97
C ARG A 121 6.96 19.96 33.60
N THR A 122 7.10 21.09 32.91
CA THR A 122 6.82 22.42 33.45
C THR A 122 5.40 22.92 33.20
N MET A 123 4.71 22.41 32.18
CA MET A 123 3.37 22.86 31.78
C MET A 123 2.32 21.75 31.94
N PRO A 124 1.55 21.76 33.05
CA PRO A 124 0.41 20.86 33.23
C PRO A 124 -0.62 20.89 32.07
N PRO A 125 -0.92 22.03 31.43
CA PRO A 125 -1.87 22.08 30.31
C PRO A 125 -1.49 21.17 29.14
N LEU A 126 -0.19 20.96 28.88
CA LEU A 126 0.26 20.13 27.77
C LEU A 126 -0.22 18.68 27.89
N ARG A 127 -0.31 18.15 29.13
CA ARG A 127 -0.81 16.78 29.38
C ARG A 127 -2.30 16.65 29.04
N VAL A 128 -3.07 17.69 29.36
CA VAL A 128 -4.50 17.75 29.07
C VAL A 128 -4.71 17.83 27.55
N TRP A 129 -3.96 18.67 26.87
CA TRP A 129 -3.97 18.78 25.41
C TRP A 129 -3.66 17.46 24.72
N LEU A 130 -2.61 16.76 25.12
CA LEU A 130 -2.26 15.45 24.55
C LEU A 130 -3.38 14.41 24.72
N ARG A 131 -4.10 14.45 25.84
CA ARG A 131 -5.23 13.53 26.08
C ARG A 131 -6.43 13.83 25.19
N TYR A 132 -6.74 15.11 24.97
CA TYR A 132 -7.79 15.48 24.01
C TYR A 132 -7.39 15.16 22.57
N LEU A 133 -6.11 15.31 22.24
CA LEU A 133 -5.60 15.01 20.92
C LEU A 133 -5.65 13.52 20.56
N ALA A 134 -5.88 12.63 21.53
CA ALA A 134 -6.15 11.20 21.25
C ALA A 134 -7.37 11.00 20.33
N VAL A 135 -8.33 11.93 20.34
CA VAL A 135 -9.47 11.92 19.41
C VAL A 135 -9.00 12.04 17.95
N ALA A 136 -7.91 12.78 17.69
CA ALA A 136 -7.35 12.89 16.34
C ALA A 136 -6.85 11.53 15.82
N CYS A 137 -6.34 10.66 16.70
CA CYS A 137 -5.90 9.32 16.30
C CYS A 137 -7.07 8.45 15.80
N VAL A 138 -8.24 8.58 16.45
CA VAL A 138 -9.48 7.94 15.98
C VAL A 138 -9.92 8.58 14.67
N ALA A 139 -9.82 9.90 14.54
CA ALA A 139 -10.13 10.59 13.29
C ALA A 139 -9.21 10.15 12.13
N PHE A 140 -7.93 9.88 12.38
CA PHE A 140 -7.00 9.34 11.37
C PHE A 140 -7.42 7.94 10.91
N LEU A 141 -7.81 7.07 11.84
CA LEU A 141 -8.32 5.74 11.51
C LEU A 141 -9.60 5.83 10.66
N VAL A 142 -10.55 6.66 11.07
CA VAL A 142 -11.81 6.86 10.33
C VAL A 142 -11.53 7.45 8.95
N SER A 143 -10.65 8.45 8.86
CA SER A 143 -10.24 9.04 7.58
C SER A 143 -9.59 8.02 6.67
N PHE A 144 -8.70 7.18 7.19
CA PHE A 144 -8.08 6.10 6.45
C PHE A 144 -9.10 5.08 5.93
N LEU A 145 -10.03 4.61 6.76
CA LEU A 145 -10.97 3.55 6.36
C LEU A 145 -12.15 4.06 5.51
N ALA A 146 -12.62 5.28 5.75
CA ALA A 146 -13.86 5.78 5.15
C ALA A 146 -13.65 6.83 4.06
N LEU A 147 -12.59 7.64 4.15
CA LEU A 147 -12.36 8.79 3.26
C LEU A 147 -11.21 8.54 2.27
N SER A 148 -10.36 7.53 2.50
CA SER A 148 -9.24 7.24 1.61
C SER A 148 -9.65 6.28 0.46
N PRO A 149 -8.86 6.27 -0.64
CA PRO A 149 -9.02 5.31 -1.73
C PRO A 149 -9.06 3.83 -1.31
N VAL A 150 -8.49 3.47 -0.15
CA VAL A 150 -8.52 2.11 0.41
C VAL A 150 -9.94 1.58 0.56
N ARG A 151 -10.93 2.45 0.78
CA ARG A 151 -12.33 2.05 0.88
C ARG A 151 -12.80 1.29 -0.37
N ARG A 152 -12.31 1.67 -1.56
CA ARG A 152 -12.69 1.05 -2.83
C ARG A 152 -12.14 -0.36 -2.96
N VAL A 153 -10.97 -0.62 -2.38
CA VAL A 153 -10.34 -1.96 -2.35
C VAL A 153 -10.98 -2.84 -1.29
N ALA A 154 -11.07 -2.35 -0.06
CA ALA A 154 -11.45 -3.17 1.09
C ALA A 154 -12.97 -3.36 1.21
N PHE A 155 -13.77 -2.40 0.75
CA PHE A 155 -15.22 -2.40 0.88
C PHE A 155 -15.92 -2.24 -0.47
N ALA A 156 -15.32 -2.83 -1.51
CA ALA A 156 -15.87 -2.94 -2.85
C ALA A 156 -17.29 -3.55 -2.83
N PRO A 157 -18.27 -2.96 -3.53
CA PRO A 157 -19.51 -3.68 -3.83
C PRO A 157 -19.23 -4.80 -4.84
N SER A 158 -20.05 -5.86 -4.83
CA SER A 158 -19.97 -6.91 -5.83
C SER A 158 -20.29 -6.39 -7.23
N ILE A 159 -19.60 -6.92 -8.24
CA ILE A 159 -19.81 -6.52 -9.64
C ILE A 159 -20.45 -7.67 -10.38
N GLU A 160 -21.77 -7.56 -10.52
CA GLU A 160 -22.56 -8.55 -11.24
C GLU A 160 -22.37 -8.42 -12.76
N PRO A 161 -22.40 -9.54 -13.49
CA PRO A 161 -22.47 -9.56 -14.95
C PRO A 161 -23.61 -8.69 -15.49
N VAL A 162 -23.43 -8.18 -16.70
CA VAL A 162 -24.52 -7.50 -17.43
C VAL A 162 -25.18 -8.51 -18.37
N ASP A 163 -26.52 -8.50 -18.38
CA ASP A 163 -27.29 -9.19 -19.42
C ASP A 163 -27.11 -8.48 -20.76
N VAL A 164 -26.26 -9.06 -21.61
CA VAL A 164 -26.08 -8.63 -23.00
C VAL A 164 -27.01 -9.39 -23.93
N ALA A 165 -27.45 -8.72 -24.99
CA ALA A 165 -28.24 -9.34 -26.05
C ALA A 165 -27.51 -10.55 -26.65
N VAL A 166 -28.26 -11.64 -26.85
CA VAL A 166 -27.84 -12.99 -27.24
C VAL A 166 -26.70 -13.00 -28.27
N LEU A 167 -25.53 -13.48 -27.86
CA LEU A 167 -24.47 -13.91 -28.79
C LEU A 167 -24.91 -15.18 -29.54
N PRO A 168 -24.44 -15.40 -30.78
CA PRO A 168 -24.62 -16.68 -31.44
C PRO A 168 -24.13 -17.83 -30.56
N ALA A 169 -24.93 -18.88 -30.40
CA ALA A 169 -24.59 -20.04 -29.58
C ALA A 169 -24.00 -21.18 -30.43
N PRO A 170 -22.93 -21.86 -29.96
CA PRO A 170 -22.09 -21.51 -28.82
C PRO A 170 -21.13 -20.33 -29.15
N PRO A 171 -20.80 -19.48 -28.17
CA PRO A 171 -19.78 -18.45 -28.36
C PRO A 171 -18.39 -19.08 -28.59
N PRO A 172 -17.50 -18.42 -29.34
CA PRO A 172 -16.13 -18.91 -29.55
C PRO A 172 -15.29 -18.76 -28.28
N ASP A 173 -14.41 -19.73 -28.03
CA ASP A 173 -13.42 -19.62 -26.95
C ASP A 173 -12.42 -18.49 -27.26
N VAL A 174 -12.11 -17.66 -26.26
CA VAL A 174 -11.19 -16.53 -26.38
C VAL A 174 -10.05 -16.69 -25.38
N VAL A 175 -8.83 -16.69 -25.88
CA VAL A 175 -7.61 -16.69 -25.06
C VAL A 175 -6.89 -15.36 -25.25
N VAL A 176 -6.68 -14.63 -24.17
CA VAL A 176 -5.93 -13.36 -24.15
C VAL A 176 -4.66 -13.56 -23.34
N VAL A 177 -3.51 -13.29 -23.95
CA VAL A 177 -2.20 -13.33 -23.28
C VAL A 177 -1.61 -11.93 -23.29
N VAL A 178 -1.39 -11.38 -22.09
CA VAL A 178 -0.71 -10.09 -21.89
C VAL A 178 0.66 -10.39 -21.29
N LEU A 179 1.71 -9.94 -21.97
CA LEU A 179 3.09 -10.12 -21.51
C LEU A 179 3.59 -8.80 -20.94
N ASP A 180 4.08 -8.86 -19.70
CA ASP A 180 4.65 -7.71 -19.02
C ASP A 180 6.01 -7.35 -19.61
N GLU A 181 6.30 -6.05 -19.69
CA GLU A 181 7.58 -5.50 -20.14
C GLU A 181 8.15 -6.11 -21.44
N LEU A 182 7.32 -6.29 -22.47
CA LEU A 182 7.75 -6.81 -23.78
C LEU A 182 7.70 -5.74 -24.88
N PRO A 183 8.77 -4.95 -25.09
CA PRO A 183 8.82 -4.00 -26.20
C PRO A 183 8.77 -4.72 -27.55
N ALA A 184 7.85 -4.35 -28.44
CA ALA A 184 7.75 -4.96 -29.76
C ALA A 184 9.07 -4.91 -30.55
N LEU A 185 9.83 -3.82 -30.42
CA LEU A 185 11.15 -3.66 -31.06
C LEU A 185 12.16 -4.76 -30.67
N SER A 186 12.04 -5.34 -29.48
CA SER A 186 12.88 -6.45 -29.04
C SER A 186 12.62 -7.76 -29.79
N LEU A 187 11.52 -7.84 -30.55
CA LEU A 187 11.15 -9.00 -31.35
C LEU A 187 11.55 -8.84 -32.82
N LEU A 188 11.90 -7.63 -33.26
CA LEU A 188 12.05 -7.31 -34.67
C LEU A 188 13.52 -7.27 -35.12
N ARG A 189 13.71 -7.48 -36.42
CA ARG A 189 14.90 -7.14 -37.20
C ARG A 189 14.86 -5.68 -37.66
N PRO A 190 15.97 -5.12 -38.19
CA PRO A 190 15.99 -3.77 -38.73
C PRO A 190 14.97 -3.50 -39.85
N ASP A 191 14.54 -4.53 -40.59
CA ASP A 191 13.51 -4.45 -41.63
C ASP A 191 12.07 -4.51 -41.07
N GLY A 192 11.94 -4.59 -39.74
CA GLY A 192 10.68 -4.67 -39.01
C GLY A 192 10.01 -6.05 -39.03
N THR A 193 10.61 -7.07 -39.64
CA THR A 193 10.12 -8.45 -39.55
C THR A 193 10.46 -9.06 -38.20
N ILE A 194 9.68 -10.05 -37.75
CA ILE A 194 10.00 -10.78 -36.50
C ILE A 194 11.30 -11.56 -36.70
N ASP A 195 12.21 -11.46 -35.73
CA ASP A 195 13.48 -12.18 -35.74
C ASP A 195 13.29 -13.65 -35.38
N ALA A 196 12.96 -14.47 -36.38
CA ALA A 196 12.72 -15.90 -36.23
C ALA A 196 13.91 -16.71 -35.67
N GLU A 197 15.14 -16.20 -35.75
CA GLU A 197 16.31 -16.87 -35.15
C GLU A 197 16.35 -16.64 -33.64
N ARG A 198 16.04 -15.40 -33.21
CA ARG A 198 16.03 -15.00 -31.79
C ARG A 198 14.76 -15.43 -31.06
N VAL A 199 13.60 -15.29 -31.70
CA VAL A 199 12.26 -15.52 -31.12
C VAL A 199 11.42 -16.48 -31.98
N PRO A 200 11.86 -17.74 -32.15
CA PRO A 200 11.25 -18.67 -33.09
C PRO A 200 9.78 -19.02 -32.79
N ALA A 201 9.37 -19.00 -31.51
CA ALA A 201 7.98 -19.27 -31.14
C ALA A 201 7.03 -18.13 -31.59
N PHE A 202 7.44 -16.87 -31.43
CA PHE A 202 6.66 -15.72 -31.89
C PHE A 202 6.57 -15.66 -33.41
N ALA A 203 7.64 -16.02 -34.13
CA ALA A 203 7.60 -16.11 -35.59
C ALA A 203 6.55 -17.13 -36.06
N ARG A 204 6.56 -18.36 -35.49
CA ARG A 204 5.56 -19.39 -35.82
C ARG A 204 4.12 -18.96 -35.50
N LEU A 205 3.93 -18.24 -34.39
CA LEU A 205 2.61 -17.73 -34.03
C LEU A 205 2.14 -16.67 -35.04
N ALA A 206 3.01 -15.74 -35.42
CA ALA A 206 2.69 -14.70 -36.39
C ALA A 206 2.41 -15.27 -37.79
N ASP A 207 3.10 -16.34 -38.22
CA ASP A 207 2.87 -16.99 -39.51
C ASP A 207 1.46 -17.58 -39.66
N THR A 208 0.80 -17.87 -38.54
CA THR A 208 -0.55 -18.44 -38.48
C THR A 208 -1.60 -17.46 -37.95
N SER A 209 -1.22 -16.20 -37.71
CA SER A 209 -2.04 -15.18 -37.07
C SER A 209 -1.96 -13.83 -37.78
N THR A 210 -2.76 -12.87 -37.34
CA THR A 210 -2.65 -11.47 -37.81
C THR A 210 -1.67 -10.70 -36.92
N TRP A 211 -0.59 -10.19 -37.51
CA TRP A 211 0.41 -9.39 -36.79
C TRP A 211 0.18 -7.88 -36.96
N TYR A 212 -0.03 -7.17 -35.86
CA TYR A 212 -0.18 -5.72 -35.83
C TYR A 212 1.15 -5.05 -35.45
N ARG A 213 2.06 -4.91 -36.43
CA ARG A 213 3.44 -4.41 -36.23
C ARG A 213 3.54 -3.02 -35.56
N ASN A 214 2.54 -2.17 -35.77
CA ASN A 214 2.51 -0.79 -35.26
C ASN A 214 1.54 -0.61 -34.09
N ALA A 215 1.16 -1.69 -33.41
CA ALA A 215 0.37 -1.61 -32.19
C ALA A 215 1.22 -1.01 -31.06
N THR A 216 0.66 -0.04 -30.34
CA THR A 216 1.30 0.62 -29.19
C THR A 216 0.44 0.47 -27.95
N ALA A 217 1.06 0.28 -26.79
CA ALA A 217 0.37 0.43 -25.52
C ALA A 217 -0.05 1.89 -25.30
N VAL A 218 -1.21 2.11 -24.67
CA VAL A 218 -1.71 3.45 -24.35
C VAL A 218 -1.10 4.04 -23.07
N ALA A 219 -0.37 3.22 -22.31
CA ALA A 219 0.36 3.63 -21.11
C ALA A 219 1.65 2.80 -20.97
N SER A 220 2.66 3.37 -20.31
CA SER A 220 3.95 2.71 -20.05
C SER A 220 3.96 1.82 -18.80
N TRP A 221 2.87 1.82 -18.02
CA TRP A 221 2.78 1.11 -16.74
C TRP A 221 1.63 0.11 -16.79
N THR A 222 1.88 -1.12 -16.36
CA THR A 222 0.93 -2.25 -16.44
C THR A 222 -0.38 -1.96 -15.70
N VAL A 223 -0.31 -1.30 -14.54
CA VAL A 223 -1.48 -0.87 -13.75
C VAL A 223 -2.36 0.17 -14.45
N LEU A 224 -1.88 0.79 -15.53
CA LEU A 224 -2.67 1.71 -16.36
C LEU A 224 -3.02 1.10 -17.71
N ALA A 225 -2.10 0.33 -18.31
CA ALA A 225 -2.27 -0.24 -19.64
C ALA A 225 -3.29 -1.39 -19.66
N VAL A 226 -3.24 -2.29 -18.68
CA VAL A 226 -4.13 -3.47 -18.64
C VAL A 226 -5.60 -3.07 -18.46
N PRO A 227 -5.98 -2.17 -17.55
CA PRO A 227 -7.36 -1.69 -17.47
C PRO A 227 -7.85 -1.09 -18.80
N SER A 228 -7.00 -0.33 -19.50
CA SER A 228 -7.34 0.23 -20.81
C SER A 228 -7.59 -0.84 -21.88
N ILE A 229 -6.82 -1.94 -21.87
CA ILE A 229 -7.03 -3.08 -22.79
C ILE A 229 -8.43 -3.68 -22.59
N PHE A 230 -8.83 -3.89 -21.34
CA PHE A 230 -10.09 -4.57 -21.01
C PHE A 230 -11.32 -3.66 -20.92
N THR A 231 -11.15 -2.34 -20.97
CA THR A 231 -12.26 -1.38 -20.96
C THR A 231 -12.40 -0.62 -22.29
N GLY A 232 -11.35 -0.58 -23.11
CA GLY A 232 -11.29 0.26 -24.30
C GLY A 232 -11.22 1.77 -24.01
N ARG A 233 -10.91 2.18 -22.77
CA ARG A 233 -10.82 3.58 -22.32
C ARG A 233 -9.37 4.00 -22.10
N TYR A 234 -9.06 5.26 -22.34
CA TYR A 234 -7.74 5.84 -22.01
C TYR A 234 -7.48 5.78 -20.50
N PRO A 235 -6.20 5.70 -20.07
CA PRO A 235 -5.86 5.57 -18.66
C PRO A 235 -6.22 6.83 -17.86
N GLU A 236 -6.79 6.63 -16.68
CA GLU A 236 -7.07 7.66 -15.68
C GLU A 236 -6.18 7.40 -14.45
N PRO A 237 -5.12 8.20 -14.22
CA PRO A 237 -4.14 7.94 -13.17
C PRO A 237 -4.69 7.90 -11.73
N GLU A 238 -5.87 8.47 -11.52
CA GLU A 238 -6.56 8.52 -10.22
C GLU A 238 -7.27 7.19 -9.87
N LEU A 239 -7.44 6.32 -10.86
CA LEU A 239 -8.11 5.02 -10.73
C LEU A 239 -7.10 3.91 -10.45
N GLY A 240 -7.48 2.98 -9.56
CA GLY A 240 -6.71 1.77 -9.28
C GLY A 240 -6.96 0.69 -10.34
N PRO A 241 -6.04 -0.28 -10.50
CA PRO A 241 -6.14 -1.33 -11.52
C PRO A 241 -7.12 -2.45 -11.10
N MET A 242 -8.35 -2.09 -10.75
CA MET A 242 -9.33 -3.02 -10.19
C MET A 242 -10.73 -2.84 -10.76
N ALA A 243 -11.54 -3.91 -10.71
CA ALA A 243 -12.86 -3.95 -11.31
C ALA A 243 -13.82 -2.86 -10.78
N THR A 244 -13.71 -2.45 -9.50
CA THR A 244 -14.56 -1.38 -8.95
C THR A 244 -14.30 -0.01 -9.53
N ASP A 245 -13.04 0.25 -9.90
CA ASP A 245 -12.65 1.50 -10.56
C ASP A 245 -12.89 1.39 -12.08
N HIS A 246 -13.03 0.17 -12.61
CA HIS A 246 -13.31 -0.14 -14.02
C HIS A 246 -14.51 -1.08 -14.20
N PRO A 247 -15.74 -0.69 -13.78
CA PRO A 247 -16.89 -1.59 -13.74
C PRO A 247 -17.48 -1.93 -15.11
N ASP A 248 -17.09 -1.22 -16.17
CA ASP A 248 -17.52 -1.50 -17.54
C ASP A 248 -16.35 -2.13 -18.32
N SER A 249 -15.99 -3.36 -17.94
CA SER A 249 -14.93 -4.13 -18.61
C SER A 249 -15.51 -5.26 -19.47
N LEU A 250 -14.67 -5.81 -20.34
CA LEU A 250 -14.99 -7.00 -21.14
C LEU A 250 -15.36 -8.20 -20.26
N PHE A 251 -14.80 -8.33 -19.04
CA PHE A 251 -15.17 -9.38 -18.10
C PHE A 251 -16.65 -9.28 -17.71
N ARG A 252 -17.12 -8.09 -17.35
CA ARG A 252 -18.52 -7.89 -17.00
C ARG A 252 -19.45 -8.04 -18.19
N LEU A 253 -19.02 -7.59 -19.37
CA LEU A 253 -19.76 -7.72 -20.62
C LEU A 253 -19.95 -9.19 -21.02
N LEU A 254 -18.92 -10.01 -20.85
CA LEU A 254 -18.92 -11.42 -21.25
C LEU A 254 -19.33 -12.37 -20.11
N GLY A 255 -19.50 -11.85 -18.89
CA GLY A 255 -19.85 -12.55 -17.64
C GLY A 255 -21.02 -13.53 -17.71
N THR A 256 -21.99 -13.30 -18.59
CA THR A 256 -23.18 -14.15 -18.76
C THR A 256 -23.02 -15.21 -19.85
N THR A 257 -21.94 -15.15 -20.64
CA THR A 257 -21.76 -15.93 -21.87
C THR A 257 -20.51 -16.81 -21.87
N HIS A 258 -19.51 -16.48 -21.04
CA HIS A 258 -18.25 -17.19 -20.97
C HIS A 258 -17.94 -17.56 -19.51
N ASP A 259 -17.29 -18.70 -19.34
CA ASP A 259 -16.60 -19.05 -18.09
C ASP A 259 -15.18 -18.45 -18.12
N PHE A 260 -14.70 -17.97 -16.97
CA PHE A 260 -13.42 -17.27 -16.88
C PHE A 260 -12.37 -18.10 -16.14
N ASP A 261 -11.20 -18.23 -16.76
CA ASP A 261 -9.96 -18.63 -16.12
C ASP A 261 -8.94 -17.50 -16.30
N VAL A 262 -8.76 -16.69 -15.26
CA VAL A 262 -8.05 -15.41 -15.35
C VAL A 262 -6.99 -15.32 -14.26
N HIS A 263 -5.75 -15.12 -14.72
CA HIS A 263 -4.59 -14.98 -13.87
C HIS A 263 -4.01 -13.57 -14.00
N GLU A 264 -4.32 -12.70 -13.03
CA GLU A 264 -3.78 -11.34 -12.95
C GLU A 264 -2.69 -11.25 -11.87
N THR A 265 -1.53 -10.71 -12.23
CA THR A 265 -0.38 -10.53 -11.32
C THR A 265 -0.37 -9.16 -10.64
N ALA A 266 -0.65 -8.09 -11.40
CA ALA A 266 -0.55 -6.71 -10.92
C ALA A 266 -1.91 -5.99 -10.85
N THR A 267 -2.95 -6.60 -11.40
CA THR A 267 -4.29 -6.01 -11.57
C THR A 267 -5.33 -6.93 -10.97
N ARG A 268 -6.56 -6.41 -10.80
CA ARG A 268 -7.76 -7.17 -10.44
C ARG A 268 -8.96 -6.65 -11.22
N ILE A 269 -8.83 -6.63 -12.55
CA ILE A 269 -9.85 -6.10 -13.47
C ILE A 269 -10.96 -7.13 -13.70
N CYS A 270 -10.69 -8.43 -13.52
CA CYS A 270 -11.77 -9.40 -13.38
C CYS A 270 -12.40 -9.31 -11.97
N PRO A 271 -13.73 -9.14 -11.86
CA PRO A 271 -14.44 -9.19 -10.58
C PRO A 271 -14.21 -10.51 -9.83
N GLU A 272 -14.17 -10.47 -8.48
CA GLU A 272 -13.99 -11.67 -7.66
C GLU A 272 -15.14 -12.67 -7.82
N GLU A 273 -16.34 -12.19 -8.18
CA GLU A 273 -17.52 -13.02 -8.44
C GLU A 273 -17.37 -13.86 -9.71
N LEU A 274 -16.61 -13.37 -10.70
CA LEU A 274 -16.36 -14.03 -11.97
C LEU A 274 -15.05 -14.83 -11.96
N CYS A 275 -14.06 -14.34 -11.22
CA CYS A 275 -12.72 -14.91 -11.11
C CYS A 275 -12.34 -15.07 -9.64
N PRO A 276 -12.89 -16.08 -8.93
CA PRO A 276 -12.56 -16.31 -7.54
C PRO A 276 -11.06 -16.57 -7.39
N ALA A 277 -10.48 -16.08 -6.31
CA ALA A 277 -9.05 -16.25 -6.07
C ALA A 277 -8.69 -17.73 -5.83
N ASP A 278 -7.56 -18.16 -6.38
CA ASP A 278 -6.98 -19.48 -6.11
C ASP A 278 -6.75 -19.74 -4.62
N GLU A 279 -6.91 -20.99 -4.20
CA GLU A 279 -6.68 -21.48 -2.82
C GLU A 279 -5.24 -21.26 -2.32
N GLN A 280 -4.30 -20.88 -3.19
CA GLN A 280 -2.87 -20.74 -2.90
C GLN A 280 -2.46 -19.37 -2.37
N LEU A 281 -3.41 -18.48 -2.05
CA LEU A 281 -3.08 -17.17 -1.50
C LEU A 281 -2.40 -17.26 -0.12
N PRO A 282 -1.44 -16.35 0.18
CA PRO A 282 -0.85 -16.25 1.51
C PRO A 282 -1.93 -16.07 2.56
N SER A 283 -1.72 -16.63 3.75
CA SER A 283 -2.67 -16.49 4.86
C SER A 283 -2.92 -15.00 5.21
N SER A 284 -4.06 -14.68 5.80
CA SER A 284 -4.38 -13.31 6.23
C SER A 284 -3.29 -12.71 7.14
N VAL A 285 -2.63 -13.54 7.95
CA VAL A 285 -1.52 -13.14 8.82
C VAL A 285 -0.31 -12.68 8.01
N GLU A 286 0.07 -13.42 6.97
CA GLU A 286 1.19 -13.07 6.09
C GLU A 286 0.90 -11.80 5.29
N ARG A 287 -0.35 -11.61 4.84
CA ARG A 287 -0.77 -10.38 4.16
C ARG A 287 -0.64 -9.15 5.06
N VAL A 288 -1.14 -9.24 6.30
CA VAL A 288 -0.99 -8.15 7.30
C VAL A 288 0.49 -7.94 7.65
N GLY A 289 1.26 -9.02 7.81
CA GLY A 289 2.71 -8.95 8.04
C GLY A 289 3.45 -8.22 6.92
N GLY A 290 3.09 -8.48 5.66
CA GLY A 290 3.62 -7.76 4.50
C GLY A 290 3.33 -6.26 4.55
N LEU A 291 2.11 -5.86 4.89
CA LEU A 291 1.74 -4.44 5.05
C LEU A 291 2.50 -3.76 6.19
N LEU A 292 2.68 -4.45 7.31
CA LEU A 292 3.51 -3.95 8.42
C LEU A 292 4.97 -3.80 8.01
N GLY A 293 5.50 -4.70 7.17
CA GLY A 293 6.83 -4.58 6.58
C GLY A 293 6.97 -3.34 5.69
N VAL A 294 5.98 -3.04 4.85
CA VAL A 294 5.94 -1.81 4.04
C VAL A 294 5.89 -0.58 4.93
N ALA A 295 5.01 -0.55 5.93
CA ALA A 295 4.92 0.54 6.90
C ALA A 295 6.25 0.78 7.62
N GLY A 296 6.94 -0.30 8.03
CA GLY A 296 8.26 -0.25 8.62
C GLY A 296 9.31 0.37 7.70
N ARG A 297 9.33 -0.03 6.42
CA ARG A 297 10.24 0.55 5.41
C ARG A 297 9.96 2.03 5.14
N VAL A 298 8.70 2.42 5.03
CA VAL A 298 8.30 3.83 4.84
C VAL A 298 8.75 4.69 6.02
N LEU A 299 8.52 4.21 7.25
CA LEU A 299 8.98 4.90 8.45
C LEU A 299 10.50 4.96 8.51
N TRP A 300 11.19 3.88 8.16
CA TRP A 300 12.65 3.85 8.07
C TRP A 300 13.16 4.89 7.08
N GLN A 301 12.67 4.88 5.83
CA GLN A 301 13.08 5.83 4.79
C GLN A 301 12.80 7.29 5.16
N ARG A 302 11.68 7.57 5.85
CA ARG A 302 11.36 8.93 6.31
C ARG A 302 12.17 9.39 7.52
N THR A 303 12.77 8.47 8.27
CA THR A 303 13.52 8.80 9.50
C THR A 303 15.02 8.55 9.37
N SER A 304 15.48 7.82 8.35
CA SER A 304 16.88 7.61 8.04
C SER A 304 17.41 8.86 7.32
N PRO A 305 18.36 9.59 7.91
CA PRO A 305 18.87 10.79 7.28
C PRO A 305 19.98 10.47 6.26
N PHE A 306 20.29 9.20 5.98
CA PHE A 306 21.51 8.77 5.27
C PHE A 306 21.32 8.32 3.82
N GLU A 307 20.12 8.44 3.25
CA GLU A 307 19.85 7.91 1.92
C GLU A 307 19.20 8.96 1.02
N GLU A 308 20.02 9.63 0.20
CA GLU A 308 19.58 10.11 -1.11
C GLU A 308 19.28 8.87 -1.97
N VAL A 309 18.14 8.21 -1.73
CA VAL A 309 17.70 7.12 -2.60
C VAL A 309 16.91 7.74 -3.73
N GLU A 310 17.57 7.79 -4.88
CA GLU A 310 16.93 7.88 -6.18
C GLU A 310 15.78 6.86 -6.21
N VAL A 311 14.55 7.36 -6.28
CA VAL A 311 13.32 6.55 -6.19
C VAL A 311 13.30 5.55 -7.33
N ARG A 312 13.66 4.30 -7.02
CA ARG A 312 13.34 3.15 -7.85
C ARG A 312 12.60 2.16 -6.95
N LEU A 313 11.28 2.12 -7.10
CA LEU A 313 10.42 1.08 -6.53
C LEU A 313 10.84 -0.25 -7.15
N GLN A 314 11.85 -0.92 -6.58
CA GLN A 314 12.13 -2.31 -6.88
C GLN A 314 11.11 -3.16 -6.12
N PHE A 315 10.18 -3.73 -6.87
CA PHE A 315 9.36 -4.83 -6.41
C PHE A 315 10.28 -6.06 -6.30
N GLU A 316 10.67 -6.42 -5.07
CA GLU A 316 11.16 -7.77 -4.80
C GLU A 316 10.00 -8.73 -5.07
N SER A 317 10.08 -9.43 -6.19
CA SER A 317 9.26 -10.62 -6.46
C SER A 317 9.40 -11.57 -5.28
N VAL A 318 8.28 -11.95 -4.68
CA VAL A 318 8.23 -13.06 -3.72
C VAL A 318 8.85 -14.27 -4.41
N GLY A 319 10.03 -14.67 -3.96
CA GLY A 319 10.78 -15.77 -4.54
C GLY A 319 9.95 -17.05 -4.48
N SER A 320 9.77 -17.67 -5.65
CA SER A 320 9.35 -19.06 -5.76
C SER A 320 10.33 -19.92 -4.97
N SER A 321 9.88 -20.54 -3.88
CA SER A 321 10.65 -21.60 -3.24
C SER A 321 10.66 -22.82 -4.17
N THR A 322 11.63 -22.87 -5.07
CA THR A 322 12.15 -24.14 -5.58
C THR A 322 12.68 -24.94 -4.39
N GLY A 323 12.02 -26.05 -4.09
CA GLY A 323 12.34 -26.92 -2.97
C GLY A 323 12.09 -28.38 -3.30
N ARG A 324 12.94 -28.91 -4.19
CA ARG A 324 13.22 -30.33 -4.51
C ARG A 324 12.14 -31.18 -5.17
#